data_AF-A0A7U7EJW0-F1
#
_entry.id   AF-A0A7U7EJW0-F1
#
_cell.length_a   1.000
_cell.length_b   1.000
_cell.length_c   1.000
_cell.angle_alpha   90.00
_cell.angle_beta   90.00
_cell.angle_gamma   90.00
#
_symmetry.space_group_name_H-M   'P 1'
#
loop_
_entity.id
_entity.type
_entity.pdbx_description
1 polymer ?
#
loop_
_entity_poly.entity_id
_entity_poly.type
_entity_poly.pdbx_seq_one_letter_code
_entity_poly.pdbx_strand_id
1 'polypeptide(L)'
;MDAKTIESWVKNLGQPYETLVAKGLIPNQPLQELYKGRDWLDIEPAPGLELSFWAETKRFERLFITLLATVEGTTEYKGELPKPFAPVMSQSGVRATFGEPMESQGLTKLPLNTMVGGFDTYRLDPATHPNMKVSFQYTTTMQVKTLVFSLIDRGHD
;
A
#
# COMPACT_ATOMS: atom_id res chain seq x y z
N MET A 1 10.91 -9.90 -6.66
CA MET A 1 10.18 -10.51 -5.53
C MET A 1 8.95 -11.20 -6.11
N ASP A 2 8.57 -12.35 -5.57
CA ASP A 2 7.45 -13.14 -6.09
C ASP A 2 6.10 -12.73 -5.47
N ALA A 3 5.01 -13.16 -6.09
CA ALA A 3 3.66 -12.84 -5.64
C ALA A 3 3.34 -13.38 -4.24
N LYS A 4 3.93 -14.53 -3.87
CA LYS A 4 3.73 -15.18 -2.58
C LYS A 4 4.31 -14.36 -1.43
N THR A 5 5.43 -13.68 -1.65
CA THR A 5 6.03 -12.79 -0.66
C THR A 5 5.11 -11.61 -0.36
N ILE A 6 4.57 -10.96 -1.40
CA ILE A 6 3.62 -9.86 -1.25
C ILE A 6 2.34 -10.34 -0.55
N GLU A 7 1.80 -11.49 -0.96
CA GLU A 7 0.62 -12.09 -0.32
C GLU A 7 0.87 -12.38 1.18
N SER A 8 2.06 -12.89 1.51
CA SER A 8 2.47 -13.16 2.88
C SER A 8 2.52 -11.88 3.72
N TRP A 9 3.06 -10.78 3.17
CA TRP A 9 3.09 -9.51 3.88
C TRP A 9 1.70 -8.96 4.13
N VAL A 10 0.84 -8.96 3.09
CA VAL A 10 -0.56 -8.56 3.22
C VAL A 10 -1.21 -9.36 4.35
N LYS A 11 -1.14 -10.69 4.33
CA LYS A 11 -1.71 -11.57 5.37
C LYS A 11 -1.22 -11.30 6.79
N ASN A 12 -0.04 -10.69 6.96
CA ASN A 12 0.54 -10.41 8.26
C ASN A 12 0.45 -8.92 8.67
N LEU A 13 -0.35 -8.11 7.96
CA LEU A 13 -0.75 -6.79 8.46
C LEU A 13 -1.33 -6.91 9.89
N GLY A 14 -0.95 -5.99 10.77
CA GLY A 14 -1.26 -6.00 12.19
C GLY A 14 -0.27 -6.75 13.08
N GLN A 15 0.71 -7.47 12.51
CA GLN A 15 1.75 -8.13 13.32
C GLN A 15 2.86 -7.15 13.76
N PRO A 16 3.50 -7.36 14.92
CA PRO A 16 4.65 -6.57 15.35
C PRO A 16 5.89 -6.80 14.46
N TYR A 17 6.67 -5.76 14.21
CA TYR A 17 7.93 -5.81 13.43
C TYR A 17 8.84 -6.96 13.86
N GLU A 18 9.12 -7.08 15.16
CA GLU A 18 10.01 -8.13 15.70
C GLU A 18 9.49 -9.55 15.42
N THR A 19 8.17 -9.74 15.41
CA THR A 19 7.56 -11.05 15.08
C THR A 19 7.73 -11.37 13.61
N LEU A 20 7.59 -10.38 12.72
CA LEU A 20 7.78 -10.55 11.29
C LEU A 20 9.24 -10.89 10.96
N VAL A 21 10.19 -10.20 11.59
CA VAL A 21 11.62 -10.47 11.45
C VAL A 21 11.98 -11.85 11.99
N ALA A 22 11.54 -12.20 13.21
CA ALA A 22 11.85 -13.50 13.82
C ALA A 22 11.33 -14.69 13.00
N LYS A 23 10.20 -14.51 12.30
CA LYS A 23 9.64 -15.52 11.37
C LYS A 23 10.28 -15.50 9.97
N GLY A 24 11.21 -14.58 9.70
CA GLY A 24 11.83 -14.39 8.39
C GLY A 24 10.86 -13.90 7.32
N LEU A 25 9.75 -13.26 7.70
CA LEU A 25 8.74 -12.77 6.76
C LEU A 25 9.18 -11.48 6.08
N ILE A 26 9.89 -10.60 6.80
CA ILE A 26 10.44 -9.34 6.28
C ILE A 26 11.95 -9.28 6.57
N PRO A 27 12.75 -8.50 5.82
CA PRO A 27 14.16 -8.34 6.14
C PRO A 27 14.34 -7.57 7.45
N ASN A 28 15.41 -7.90 8.18
CA ASN A 28 15.79 -7.18 9.40
C ASN A 28 16.51 -5.88 9.05
N GLN A 29 15.75 -4.86 8.68
CA GLN A 29 16.25 -3.52 8.33
C GLN A 29 15.95 -2.53 9.47
N PRO A 30 16.83 -1.55 9.73
CA PRO A 30 16.54 -0.51 10.71
C PRO A 30 15.29 0.26 10.29
N LEU A 31 14.30 0.33 11.19
CA LEU A 31 13.12 1.18 11.03
C LEU A 31 13.55 2.65 10.93
N GLN A 32 13.13 3.32 9.88
CA GLN A 32 13.46 4.71 9.59
C GLN A 32 12.33 5.63 10.02
N GLU A 33 12.69 6.82 10.48
CA GLU A 33 11.76 7.91 10.76
C GLU A 33 12.11 9.06 9.80
N LEU A 34 11.25 9.32 8.82
CA LEU A 34 11.54 10.33 7.77
C LEU A 34 11.73 11.74 8.34
N TYR A 35 10.95 12.09 9.37
CA TYR A 35 11.12 13.32 10.14
C TYR A 35 10.66 13.09 11.58
N LYS A 36 11.35 13.76 12.52
CA LYS A 36 11.14 13.60 13.95
C LYS A 36 9.69 13.89 14.36
N GLY A 37 9.11 13.00 15.16
CA GLY A 37 7.76 13.12 15.72
C GLY A 37 6.67 12.58 14.78
N ARG A 38 7.02 11.75 13.80
CA ARG A 38 6.03 11.10 12.92
C ARG A 38 5.49 9.84 13.60
N ASP A 39 4.19 9.61 13.47
CA ASP A 39 3.52 8.45 14.10
C ASP A 39 3.75 7.13 13.36
N TRP A 40 4.63 7.11 12.36
CA TRP A 40 5.01 5.88 11.68
C TRP A 40 6.49 5.84 11.33
N LEU A 41 6.96 4.60 11.26
CA LEU A 41 8.30 4.21 10.86
C LEU A 41 8.21 3.38 9.59
N ASP A 42 9.27 3.33 8.79
CA ASP A 42 9.27 2.62 7.52
C ASP A 42 10.55 1.81 7.26
N ILE A 43 10.42 0.81 6.38
CA ILE A 43 11.55 0.17 5.70
C ILE A 43 11.22 0.05 4.21
N GLU A 44 12.25 0.08 3.38
CA GLU A 44 12.17 -0.09 1.93
C GLU A 44 12.91 -1.38 1.51
N PRO A 45 12.25 -2.54 1.58
CA PRO A 45 12.93 -3.83 1.40
C PRO A 45 13.37 -4.09 -0.05
N ALA A 46 12.74 -3.42 -1.03
CA ALA A 46 13.13 -3.46 -2.43
C ALA A 46 12.60 -2.22 -3.17
N PRO A 47 13.10 -1.93 -4.39
CA PRO A 47 12.62 -0.81 -5.19
C PRO A 47 11.10 -0.81 -5.38
N GLY A 48 10.46 0.30 -5.05
CA GLY A 48 9.01 0.50 -5.16
C GLY A 48 8.18 -0.18 -4.08
N LEU A 49 8.79 -0.73 -3.04
CA LEU A 49 8.11 -1.31 -1.87
C LEU A 49 8.46 -0.52 -0.61
N GLU A 50 7.45 -0.16 0.16
CA GLU A 50 7.59 0.45 1.48
C GLU A 50 6.66 -0.25 2.47
N LEU A 51 7.19 -0.63 3.62
CA LEU A 51 6.42 -1.19 4.73
C LEU A 51 6.39 -0.16 5.84
N SER A 52 5.20 0.26 6.24
CA SER A 52 4.99 1.26 7.27
C SER A 52 4.42 0.64 8.54
N PHE A 53 4.99 1.05 9.67
CA PHE A 53 4.72 0.56 11.01
C PHE A 53 4.30 1.71 11.91
N TRP A 54 3.37 1.47 12.83
CA TRP A 54 3.05 2.44 13.88
C TRP A 54 4.27 2.68 14.77
N ALA A 55 4.68 3.92 14.99
CA ALA A 55 5.89 4.25 15.75
C ALA A 55 5.84 3.74 17.21
N GLU A 56 4.68 3.81 17.87
CA GLU A 56 4.54 3.45 19.29
C GLU A 56 4.73 1.94 19.52
N THR A 57 4.06 1.11 18.72
CA THR A 57 4.04 -0.35 18.93
C THR A 57 4.83 -1.14 17.89
N LYS A 58 5.38 -0.47 16.88
CA LYS A 58 6.01 -1.08 15.69
C LYS A 58 5.11 -2.10 15.01
N ARG A 59 3.80 -1.87 15.04
CA ARG A 59 2.81 -2.76 14.39
C ARG A 59 2.83 -2.47 12.89
N PHE A 60 2.91 -3.50 12.06
CA PHE A 60 2.86 -3.35 10.60
C PHE A 60 1.46 -2.93 10.15
N GLU A 61 1.34 -1.77 9.51
CA GLU A 61 0.01 -1.19 9.22
C GLU A 61 -0.27 -0.99 7.74
N ARG A 62 0.76 -0.76 6.93
CA ARG A 62 0.59 -0.42 5.52
C ARG A 62 1.72 -0.99 4.68
N LEU A 63 1.35 -1.56 3.54
CA LEU A 63 2.26 -1.93 2.47
C LEU A 63 1.95 -1.03 1.27
N PHE A 64 2.95 -0.26 0.84
CA PHE A 64 2.89 0.52 -0.39
C PHE A 64 3.64 -0.21 -1.50
N ILE A 65 3.02 -0.27 -2.68
CA ILE A 65 3.62 -0.81 -3.89
C ILE A 65 3.47 0.23 -5.00
N THR A 66 4.58 0.87 -5.38
CA THR A 66 4.63 1.89 -6.43
C THR A 66 4.72 1.20 -7.79
N LEU A 67 3.69 1.33 -8.63
CA LEU A 67 3.63 0.76 -9.97
C LEU A 67 4.01 1.76 -11.06
N LEU A 68 3.78 3.04 -10.83
CA LEU A 68 4.19 4.13 -11.74
C LEU A 68 4.88 5.23 -10.93
N ALA A 69 6.12 5.56 -11.30
CA ALA A 69 6.86 6.64 -10.68
C ALA A 69 6.35 8.00 -11.20
N THR A 70 5.53 8.68 -10.39
CA THR A 70 4.99 10.01 -10.73
C THR A 70 5.69 11.16 -10.02
N VAL A 71 6.62 10.85 -9.11
CA VAL A 71 7.37 11.82 -8.30
C VAL A 71 8.85 11.53 -8.44
N GLU A 72 9.66 12.58 -8.59
CA GLU A 72 11.12 12.44 -8.65
C GLU A 72 11.66 11.71 -7.41
N GLY A 73 12.60 10.80 -7.62
CA GLY A 73 13.17 9.97 -6.55
C GLY A 73 12.37 8.71 -6.20
N THR A 74 11.15 8.53 -6.72
CA THR A 74 10.41 7.28 -6.55
C THR A 74 10.82 6.23 -7.60
N THR A 75 10.88 4.96 -7.17
CA THR A 75 11.21 3.84 -8.07
C THR A 75 10.00 2.92 -8.21
N GLU A 76 9.81 2.39 -9.43
CA GLU A 76 8.73 1.44 -9.73
C GLU A 76 9.08 0.02 -9.27
N TYR A 77 8.08 -0.65 -8.72
CA TYR A 77 8.11 -2.07 -8.42
C TYR A 77 7.93 -2.89 -9.70
N LYS A 78 8.87 -3.81 -9.95
CA LYS A 78 8.89 -4.68 -11.14
C LYS A 78 8.72 -6.16 -10.82
N GLY A 79 8.41 -6.49 -9.57
CA GLY A 79 8.17 -7.88 -9.16
C GLY A 79 6.77 -8.36 -9.50
N GLU A 80 6.47 -9.59 -9.10
CA GLU A 80 5.15 -10.19 -9.30
C GLU A 80 4.14 -9.71 -8.25
N LEU A 81 2.86 -9.65 -8.64
CA LEU A 81 1.76 -9.32 -7.74
C LEU A 81 0.83 -10.52 -7.58
N PRO A 82 0.24 -10.71 -6.39
CA PRO A 82 -0.79 -11.73 -6.20
C PRO A 82 -2.02 -11.39 -7.05
N LYS A 83 -2.69 -12.42 -7.56
CA LYS A 83 -3.98 -12.21 -8.23
C LYS A 83 -5.00 -11.63 -7.23
N PRO A 84 -5.90 -10.73 -7.66
CA PRO A 84 -6.12 -10.28 -9.03
C PRO A 84 -5.37 -8.98 -9.40
N PHE A 85 -4.34 -8.58 -8.64
CA PHE A 85 -3.59 -7.35 -8.90
C PHE A 85 -2.63 -7.52 -10.08
N ALA A 86 -2.43 -6.44 -10.85
CA ALA A 86 -1.52 -6.42 -12.00
C ALA A 86 -0.72 -5.10 -12.06
N PRO A 87 0.49 -5.09 -12.65
CA PRO A 87 1.35 -3.91 -12.70
C PRO A 87 0.77 -2.72 -13.45
N VAL A 88 -0.10 -2.95 -14.43
CA VAL A 88 -0.74 -1.88 -15.22
C VAL A 88 -2.25 -2.12 -15.20
N MET A 89 -2.97 -1.17 -14.61
CA MET A 89 -4.43 -1.18 -14.54
C MET A 89 -4.95 0.25 -14.67
N SER A 90 -6.04 0.45 -15.40
CA SER A 90 -6.84 1.67 -15.33
C SER A 90 -7.87 1.59 -14.23
N GLN A 91 -8.43 2.73 -13.79
CA GLN A 91 -9.59 2.75 -12.88
C GLN A 91 -10.75 1.90 -13.42
N SER A 92 -11.04 1.98 -14.72
CA SER A 92 -12.08 1.16 -15.34
C SER A 92 -11.79 -0.34 -15.22
N GLY A 93 -10.54 -0.76 -15.41
CA GLY A 93 -10.12 -2.15 -15.23
C GLY A 93 -10.19 -2.62 -13.78
N VAL A 94 -9.86 -1.73 -12.82
CA VAL A 94 -10.04 -1.99 -11.39
C VAL A 94 -11.52 -2.22 -11.09
N ARG A 95 -12.41 -1.30 -11.47
CA ARG A 95 -13.85 -1.43 -11.20
C ARG A 95 -14.49 -2.64 -11.88
N ALA A 96 -14.05 -2.99 -13.09
CA ALA A 96 -14.49 -4.21 -13.77
C ALA A 96 -14.08 -5.50 -13.02
N THR A 97 -12.96 -5.47 -12.28
CA THR A 97 -12.42 -6.63 -11.55
C THR A 97 -12.94 -6.72 -10.12
N PHE A 98 -13.05 -5.58 -9.43
CA PHE A 98 -13.35 -5.50 -8.00
C PHE A 98 -14.78 -5.01 -7.69
N GLY A 99 -15.52 -4.54 -8.69
CA GLY A 99 -16.87 -4.00 -8.53
C GLY A 99 -16.88 -2.55 -8.06
N GLU A 100 -17.91 -2.20 -7.28
CA GLU A 100 -18.06 -0.85 -6.71
C GLU A 100 -17.16 -0.66 -5.47
N PRO A 101 -16.39 0.44 -5.38
CA PRO A 101 -15.53 0.70 -4.24
C PRO A 101 -16.34 1.10 -2.99
N MET A 102 -15.79 0.79 -1.81
CA MET A 102 -16.36 1.27 -0.54
C MET A 102 -16.11 2.76 -0.29
N GLU A 103 -15.06 3.29 -0.90
CA GLU A 103 -14.67 4.69 -0.83
C GLU A 103 -14.00 5.05 -2.15
N SER A 104 -14.37 6.20 -2.72
CA SER A 104 -13.82 6.66 -3.99
C SER A 104 -13.67 8.17 -3.96
N GLN A 105 -12.56 8.65 -4.50
CA GLN A 105 -12.30 10.06 -4.76
C GLN A 105 -11.82 10.19 -6.19
N GLY A 106 -12.42 11.11 -6.95
CA GLY A 106 -12.03 11.40 -8.33
C GLY A 106 -10.81 12.32 -8.43
N LEU A 107 -10.58 12.87 -9.62
CA LEU A 107 -9.59 13.94 -9.82
C LEU A 107 -9.83 15.06 -8.82
N THR A 108 -8.78 15.46 -8.13
CA THR A 108 -8.85 16.53 -7.14
C THR A 108 -7.95 17.68 -7.57
N LYS A 109 -8.55 18.87 -7.64
CA LYS A 109 -7.82 20.10 -7.89
C LYS A 109 -7.30 20.64 -6.56
N LEU A 110 -5.99 20.70 -6.43
CA LEU A 110 -5.29 21.32 -5.31
C LEU A 110 -5.02 22.81 -5.62
N PRO A 111 -4.60 23.60 -4.61
CA PRO A 111 -4.10 24.96 -4.83
C PRO A 111 -2.99 25.02 -5.88
N LEU A 112 -2.74 26.23 -6.42
CA LEU A 112 -1.72 26.49 -7.45
C LEU A 112 -1.95 25.71 -8.77
N ASN A 113 -3.20 25.41 -9.10
CA ASN A 113 -3.59 24.67 -10.31
C ASN A 113 -2.97 23.27 -10.43
N THR A 114 -2.53 22.68 -9.32
CA THR A 114 -2.06 21.30 -9.29
C THR A 114 -3.25 20.34 -9.32
N MET A 115 -3.22 19.35 -10.21
CA MET A 115 -4.22 18.29 -10.24
C MET A 115 -3.60 16.99 -9.76
N VAL A 116 -4.23 16.35 -8.79
CA VAL A 116 -3.86 15.02 -8.33
C VAL A 116 -4.90 14.01 -8.78
N GLY A 117 -4.44 12.80 -9.09
CA GLY A 117 -5.33 11.69 -9.36
C GLY A 117 -6.17 11.32 -8.14
N GLY A 118 -7.15 10.46 -8.38
CA GLY A 118 -8.06 9.96 -7.36
C GLY A 118 -7.59 8.69 -6.66
N PHE A 119 -8.50 8.05 -5.95
CA PHE A 119 -8.35 6.68 -5.48
C PHE A 119 -9.69 5.94 -5.43
N ASP A 120 -9.64 4.62 -5.51
CA ASP A 120 -10.74 3.73 -5.16
C ASP A 120 -10.24 2.75 -4.08
N THR A 121 -11.03 2.52 -3.03
CA THR A 121 -10.70 1.62 -1.93
C THR A 121 -11.70 0.47 -1.86
N TYR A 122 -11.20 -0.73 -1.62
CA TYR A 122 -11.98 -1.96 -1.52
C TYR A 122 -11.61 -2.72 -0.26
N ARG A 123 -12.59 -3.41 0.34
CA ARG A 123 -12.31 -4.41 1.37
C ARG A 123 -11.64 -5.61 0.71
N LEU A 124 -10.61 -6.17 1.35
CA LEU A 124 -10.20 -7.52 0.99
C LEU A 124 -11.24 -8.53 1.47
N ASP A 125 -11.22 -9.75 0.93
CA ASP A 125 -12.16 -10.80 1.32
C ASP A 125 -12.19 -10.96 2.86
N PRO A 126 -13.31 -10.64 3.54
CA PRO A 126 -13.37 -10.65 5.00
C PRO A 126 -13.14 -12.03 5.61
N ALA A 127 -13.36 -13.11 4.87
CA ALA A 127 -13.12 -14.47 5.36
C ALA A 127 -11.63 -14.76 5.53
N THR A 128 -10.79 -14.14 4.70
CA THR A 128 -9.33 -14.34 4.72
C THR A 128 -8.58 -13.14 5.33
N HIS A 129 -9.17 -11.95 5.28
CA HIS A 129 -8.54 -10.67 5.63
C HIS A 129 -9.56 -9.72 6.31
N PRO A 130 -10.06 -10.04 7.52
CA PRO A 130 -11.24 -9.41 8.10
C PRO A 130 -11.11 -7.89 8.36
N ASN A 131 -9.91 -7.39 8.67
CA ASN A 131 -9.67 -5.97 9.00
C ASN A 131 -8.77 -5.28 7.95
N MET A 132 -8.90 -5.63 6.67
CA MET A 132 -7.95 -5.15 5.66
C MET A 132 -8.63 -4.59 4.41
N LYS A 133 -8.00 -3.56 3.86
CA LYS A 133 -8.41 -2.89 2.64
C LYS A 133 -7.24 -2.72 1.69
N VAL A 134 -7.56 -2.53 0.42
CA VAL A 134 -6.63 -2.10 -0.61
C VAL A 134 -7.15 -0.81 -1.24
N SER A 135 -6.30 0.21 -1.29
CA SER A 135 -6.56 1.46 -2.01
C SER A 135 -5.72 1.50 -3.27
N PHE A 136 -6.40 1.71 -4.41
CA PHE A 136 -5.80 1.95 -5.70
C PHE A 136 -5.66 3.45 -5.89
N GLN A 137 -4.46 3.98 -5.79
CA GLN A 137 -4.20 5.39 -6.07
C GLN A 137 -3.95 5.59 -7.56
N TYR A 138 -4.51 6.65 -8.12
CA TYR A 138 -4.47 6.92 -9.56
C TYR A 138 -3.56 8.09 -9.92
N THR A 139 -3.08 8.08 -11.16
CA THR A 139 -2.56 9.25 -11.87
C THR A 139 -3.70 10.19 -12.29
N THR A 140 -3.38 11.36 -12.85
CA THR A 140 -4.39 12.26 -13.44
C THR A 140 -5.08 11.66 -14.68
N THR A 141 -4.48 10.64 -15.30
CA THR A 141 -5.03 9.89 -16.43
C THR A 141 -5.71 8.58 -16.02
N MET A 142 -6.01 8.41 -14.72
CA MET A 142 -6.70 7.25 -14.16
C MET A 142 -5.98 5.91 -14.36
N GLN A 143 -4.65 5.94 -14.39
CA GLN A 143 -3.81 4.75 -14.30
C GLN A 143 -3.45 4.50 -12.84
N VAL A 144 -3.43 3.23 -12.40
CA VAL A 144 -2.99 2.89 -11.05
C VAL A 144 -1.50 3.21 -10.92
N LYS A 145 -1.16 4.10 -9.99
CA LYS A 145 0.23 4.44 -9.67
C LYS A 145 0.74 3.73 -8.42
N THR A 146 -0.13 3.46 -7.45
CA THR A 146 0.27 2.86 -6.18
C THR A 146 -0.86 1.97 -5.65
N LEU A 147 -0.51 0.77 -5.18
CA LEU A 147 -1.38 -0.05 -4.35
C LEU A 147 -1.02 0.18 -2.88
N VAL A 148 -2.02 0.41 -2.04
CA VAL A 148 -1.83 0.55 -0.59
C VAL A 148 -2.69 -0.47 0.12
N PHE A 149 -2.07 -1.52 0.64
CA PHE A 149 -2.73 -2.45 1.54
C PHE A 149 -2.62 -1.91 2.96
N SER A 150 -3.72 -1.87 3.70
CA SER A 150 -3.69 -1.41 5.09
C SER A 150 -4.79 -2.01 5.93
N LEU A 151 -4.64 -1.87 7.26
CA LEU A 151 -5.72 -2.12 8.20
C LEU A 151 -6.88 -1.12 7.97
N ILE A 152 -8.12 -1.58 8.08
CA ILE A 152 -9.31 -0.72 8.02
C ILE A 152 -9.40 0.11 9.29
N ASP A 153 -9.40 -0.57 10.43
CA ASP A 153 -9.33 0.03 11.75
C ASP A 153 -7.93 -0.16 12.34
N ARG A 154 -7.28 0.96 12.67
CA ARG A 154 -5.95 1.01 13.28
C ARG A 154 -6.02 1.26 14.79
N GLY A 155 -7.18 1.65 15.32
CA GLY A 155 -7.33 2.04 16.72
C GLY A 155 -6.55 3.29 17.12
N HIS A 156 -6.07 4.07 16.15
CA HIS A 156 -5.45 5.39 16.27
C HIS A 156 -5.64 6.18 14.96
N ASP A 157 -5.46 7.50 15.03
CA ASP A 157 -5.73 8.45 13.93
C ASP A 157 -4.59 8.54 12.89
#